data_AF-A0A934KIH1-F1
#
_entry.id   AF-A0A934KIH1-F1
#
_cell.length_a   1.000
_cell.length_b   1.000
_cell.length_c   1.000
_cell.angle_alpha   90.00
_cell.angle_beta   90.00
_cell.angle_gamma   90.00
#
_symmetry.space_group_name_H-M   'P 1'
#
loop_
_entity.id
_entity.type
_entity.pdbx_description
1 polymer ?
#
loop_
_entity_poly.entity_id
_entity_poly.type
_entity_poly.pdbx_seq_one_letter_code
_entity_poly.pdbx_strand_id
1 'polypeptide(L)'
;MQISQARSRAEAMRDLNIFISMTDEDGDGEVVAVKDLVDVRGTPTLGGGGLLPSQPKEDDAPLIANLRRHGCVVIGKTNLHEWAFGSTNINHRFGTVRNPRDPVRIAGGSSGGSAAAVAAGVCDWAVGTDTGGSVRIPAGLCGVVGFKPTYGTVDTSGVVPLSHSLDTVGSLANDVATASRAVAMMAGTDDWGAVPALTQARLRLAVPALWVQDLDTGTQRAWDVISHGLPQIEFPALHAMQKACLDIMYPEAAAFHREWIRTRPQDYSPDVLSRLHTAFGVSGADYIDALTNRRRMQAEVARAMRGLDAILLPTCASVAPLISDSVETAPLVRFGRPFNLTGQPVFTLPAPVEGLPVGIQVIGHLGRDIELSAVAAALEQIWRSY
;
A
#
# COMPACT_ATOMS: atom_id res chain seq x y z
N MET A 1 9.98 -20.03 -1.37
CA MET A 1 11.44 -20.13 -1.07
C MET A 1 11.63 -20.82 0.29
N GLN A 2 12.79 -21.38 0.64
CA GLN A 2 13.01 -21.90 2.01
C GLN A 2 13.33 -20.76 2.99
N ILE A 3 12.80 -20.78 4.23
CA ILE A 3 12.97 -19.69 5.21
C ILE A 3 14.43 -19.45 5.60
N SER A 4 15.27 -20.49 5.61
CA SER A 4 16.71 -20.38 5.84
C SER A 4 17.41 -19.56 4.75
N GLN A 5 17.08 -19.81 3.48
CA GLN A 5 17.57 -19.02 2.35
C GLN A 5 17.11 -17.57 2.43
N ALA A 6 15.84 -17.37 2.83
CA ALA A 6 15.26 -16.05 3.03
C ALA A 6 16.02 -15.25 4.09
N ARG A 7 16.32 -15.87 5.24
CA ARG A 7 17.15 -15.26 6.32
C ARG A 7 18.56 -14.92 5.85
N SER A 8 19.22 -15.80 5.09
CA SER A 8 20.54 -15.49 4.53
C SER A 8 20.51 -14.30 3.57
N ARG A 9 19.46 -14.17 2.75
CA ARG A 9 19.26 -13.00 1.88
C ARG A 9 18.97 -11.74 2.70
N ALA A 10 18.17 -11.82 3.75
CA ALA A 10 17.89 -10.70 4.65
C ALA A 10 19.19 -10.15 5.27
N GLU A 11 20.08 -11.03 5.76
CA GLU A 11 21.37 -10.62 6.32
C GLU A 11 22.28 -9.99 5.26
N ALA A 12 22.35 -10.58 4.06
CA ALA A 12 23.12 -10.02 2.95
C ALA A 12 22.63 -8.63 2.49
N MET A 13 21.34 -8.34 2.73
CA MET A 13 20.66 -7.09 2.36
C MET A 13 20.37 -6.19 3.57
N ARG A 14 21.05 -6.39 4.70
CA ARG A 14 20.80 -5.63 5.94
C ARG A 14 20.90 -4.12 5.78
N ASP A 15 21.73 -3.66 4.84
CA ASP A 15 21.90 -2.23 4.53
C ASP A 15 20.62 -1.60 3.94
N LEU A 16 19.67 -2.39 3.45
CA LEU A 16 18.36 -1.91 3.00
C LEU A 16 17.41 -1.61 4.18
N ASN A 17 17.76 -2.07 5.39
CA ASN A 17 17.03 -1.82 6.63
C ASN A 17 15.57 -2.30 6.61
N ILE A 18 15.36 -3.48 6.00
CA ILE A 18 14.04 -4.05 5.69
C ILE A 18 13.24 -4.44 6.94
N PHE A 19 13.90 -5.01 7.96
CA PHE A 19 13.24 -5.62 9.13
C PHE A 19 13.55 -4.85 10.42
N ILE A 20 12.52 -4.70 11.26
CA ILE A 20 12.64 -4.24 12.65
C ILE A 20 12.98 -5.42 13.57
N SER A 21 12.36 -6.57 13.30
CA SER A 21 12.62 -7.81 14.04
C SER A 21 12.44 -9.02 13.12
N MET A 22 13.13 -10.10 13.46
CA MET A 22 13.01 -11.40 12.81
C MET A 22 12.23 -12.35 13.73
N THR A 23 11.51 -13.31 13.15
CA THR A 23 10.88 -14.38 13.95
C THR A 23 11.83 -15.57 14.07
N ASP A 24 11.49 -16.48 14.98
CA ASP A 24 12.13 -17.78 15.14
C ASP A 24 11.34 -18.91 14.42
N GLU A 25 10.40 -18.55 13.53
CA GLU A 25 9.56 -19.53 12.83
C GLU A 25 10.40 -20.44 11.91
N ASP A 26 9.90 -21.65 11.67
CA ASP A 26 10.49 -22.62 10.76
C ASP A 26 9.38 -23.35 9.97
N GLY A 27 9.72 -23.88 8.81
CA GLY A 27 8.79 -24.55 7.91
C GLY A 27 9.15 -24.38 6.43
N ASP A 28 8.40 -25.08 5.58
CA ASP A 28 8.66 -25.24 4.14
C ASP A 28 7.64 -24.53 3.23
N GLY A 29 6.65 -23.84 3.81
CA GLY A 29 5.67 -23.06 3.06
C GLY A 29 6.17 -21.69 2.59
N GLU A 30 5.26 -20.89 2.06
CA GLU A 30 5.60 -19.56 1.54
C GLU A 30 6.13 -18.64 2.65
N VAL A 31 7.25 -17.98 2.36
CA VAL A 31 7.92 -17.07 3.29
C VAL A 31 7.32 -15.68 3.16
N VAL A 32 6.70 -15.21 4.24
CA VAL A 32 5.95 -13.95 4.27
C VAL A 32 6.62 -12.93 5.19
N ALA A 33 6.85 -11.72 4.68
CA ALA A 33 7.27 -10.59 5.49
C ALA A 33 6.06 -9.76 5.94
N VAL A 34 5.99 -9.34 7.20
CA VAL A 34 4.78 -8.73 7.76
C VAL A 34 5.07 -7.33 8.29
N LYS A 35 4.34 -6.31 7.83
CA LYS A 35 4.49 -4.94 8.35
C LYS A 35 4.30 -4.86 9.87
N ASP A 36 5.14 -4.10 10.57
CA ASP A 36 5.18 -3.99 12.04
C ASP A 36 4.00 -3.23 12.70
N LEU A 37 2.86 -3.19 12.02
CA LEU A 37 1.57 -2.79 12.59
C LEU A 37 0.60 -3.95 12.72
N VAL A 38 0.96 -5.14 12.24
CA VAL A 38 0.14 -6.36 12.39
C VAL A 38 0.67 -7.17 13.56
N ASP A 39 -0.24 -7.58 14.43
CA ASP A 39 0.06 -8.50 15.54
C ASP A 39 0.43 -9.88 15.00
N VAL A 40 1.63 -10.34 15.38
CA VAL A 40 2.16 -11.68 15.11
C VAL A 40 2.63 -12.23 16.45
N ARG A 41 2.08 -13.38 16.86
CA ARG A 41 2.40 -14.04 18.11
C ARG A 41 3.92 -14.24 18.25
N GLY A 42 4.44 -13.94 19.43
CA GLY A 42 5.88 -14.06 19.73
C GLY A 42 6.73 -12.87 19.26
N THR A 43 6.13 -11.86 18.61
CA THR A 43 6.83 -10.60 18.26
C THR A 43 6.11 -9.41 18.88
N PRO A 44 6.82 -8.32 19.23
CA PRO A 44 6.15 -7.05 19.52
C PRO A 44 5.54 -6.46 18.24
N THR A 45 4.58 -5.56 18.43
CA THR A 45 4.04 -4.69 17.37
C THR A 45 4.28 -3.26 17.81
N LEU A 46 5.19 -2.56 17.13
CA LEU A 46 5.68 -1.26 17.59
C LEU A 46 5.11 -0.09 16.78
N GLY A 47 4.42 -0.36 15.67
CA GLY A 47 3.92 0.68 14.77
C GLY A 47 5.06 1.52 14.17
N GLY A 48 6.28 0.99 14.17
CA GLY A 48 7.47 1.73 13.74
C GLY A 48 7.93 2.81 14.71
N GLY A 49 7.34 2.88 15.91
CA GLY A 49 7.63 3.89 16.94
C GLY A 49 8.05 3.30 18.27
N GLY A 50 8.05 4.13 19.32
CA GLY A 50 8.46 3.77 20.68
C GLY A 50 7.36 3.88 21.74
N LEU A 51 6.12 4.19 21.36
CA LEU A 51 5.03 4.40 22.33
C LEU A 51 4.30 3.10 22.70
N LEU A 52 4.21 2.14 21.78
CA LEU A 52 3.57 0.85 22.06
C LEU A 52 4.42 -0.01 22.99
N PRO A 53 3.79 -0.88 23.80
CA PRO A 53 4.51 -1.84 24.62
C PRO A 53 5.37 -2.76 23.77
N SER A 54 6.61 -3.02 24.21
CA SER A 54 7.58 -3.86 23.48
C SER A 54 7.52 -5.33 23.86
N GLN A 55 6.50 -5.75 24.61
CA GLN A 55 6.27 -7.16 24.93
C GLN A 55 5.78 -7.92 23.68
N PRO A 56 6.21 -9.17 23.49
CA PRO A 56 5.65 -10.04 22.46
C PRO A 56 4.14 -10.21 22.57
N LYS A 57 3.45 -10.29 21.44
CA LYS A 57 2.02 -10.59 21.39
C LYS A 57 1.76 -12.06 21.73
N GLU A 58 0.70 -12.30 22.51
CA GLU A 58 0.27 -13.64 22.90
C GLU A 58 -0.50 -14.35 21.76
N ASP A 59 -1.22 -13.56 20.95
CA ASP A 59 -2.04 -14.04 19.85
C ASP A 59 -1.63 -13.41 18.51
N ASP A 60 -1.92 -14.14 17.43
CA ASP A 60 -1.83 -13.63 16.07
C ASP A 60 -3.05 -12.74 15.75
N ALA A 61 -2.88 -11.71 14.92
CA ALA A 61 -4.01 -11.10 14.24
C ALA A 61 -4.76 -12.16 13.39
N PRO A 62 -6.08 -12.05 13.19
CA PRO A 62 -6.85 -13.03 12.41
C PRO A 62 -6.28 -13.31 11.02
N LEU A 63 -5.78 -12.28 10.34
CA LEU A 63 -5.15 -12.44 9.03
C LEU A 63 -3.90 -13.33 9.11
N ILE A 64 -3.07 -13.20 10.14
CA ILE A 64 -1.86 -14.01 10.34
C ILE A 64 -2.24 -15.46 10.70
N ALA A 65 -3.27 -15.65 11.53
CA ALA A 65 -3.80 -16.98 11.80
C ALA A 65 -4.32 -17.67 10.52
N ASN A 66 -4.92 -16.91 9.59
CA ASN A 66 -5.33 -17.45 8.29
C ASN A 66 -4.10 -17.83 7.43
N LEU A 67 -3.03 -17.02 7.41
CA LEU A 67 -1.80 -17.35 6.68
C LEU A 67 -1.16 -18.64 7.16
N ARG A 68 -1.03 -18.83 8.48
CA ARG A 68 -0.48 -20.06 9.06
C ARG A 68 -1.32 -21.29 8.70
N ARG A 69 -2.66 -21.16 8.63
CA ARG A 69 -3.55 -22.24 8.19
C ARG A 69 -3.31 -22.65 6.73
N HIS A 70 -2.82 -21.74 5.89
CA HIS A 70 -2.38 -22.01 4.52
C HIS A 70 -0.91 -22.44 4.42
N GLY A 71 -0.26 -22.72 5.57
CA GLY A 71 1.13 -23.19 5.62
C GLY A 71 2.18 -22.09 5.45
N CYS A 72 1.80 -20.81 5.40
CA CYS A 72 2.78 -19.71 5.32
C CYS A 72 3.63 -19.62 6.60
N VAL A 73 4.88 -19.19 6.46
CA VAL A 73 5.80 -18.92 7.56
C VAL A 73 6.21 -17.45 7.56
N VAL A 74 6.14 -16.80 8.72
CA VAL A 74 6.47 -15.36 8.84
C VAL A 74 7.96 -15.22 9.09
N ILE A 75 8.70 -14.53 8.22
CA ILE A 75 10.15 -14.32 8.40
C ILE A 75 10.49 -13.24 9.44
N GLY A 76 9.66 -12.20 9.54
CA GLY A 76 9.97 -11.04 10.37
C GLY A 76 8.98 -9.89 10.21
N LYS A 77 9.12 -8.90 11.10
CA LYS A 77 8.35 -7.66 11.09
C LYS A 77 9.09 -6.60 10.28
N THR A 78 8.51 -6.16 9.16
CA THR A 78 9.15 -5.20 8.27
C THR A 78 9.05 -3.78 8.80
N ASN A 79 10.11 -3.01 8.58
CA ASN A 79 10.17 -1.59 8.84
C ASN A 79 9.12 -0.83 8.02
N LEU A 80 8.68 0.29 8.56
CA LEU A 80 7.55 1.10 8.10
C LEU A 80 7.78 2.56 8.44
N HIS A 81 7.08 3.45 7.74
CA HIS A 81 6.95 4.83 8.22
C HIS A 81 6.10 4.85 9.49
N GLU A 82 6.56 5.58 10.51
CA GLU A 82 5.98 5.55 11.86
C GLU A 82 4.45 5.77 11.83
N TRP A 83 3.71 4.91 12.55
CA TRP A 83 2.23 4.90 12.64
C TRP A 83 1.49 4.77 11.31
N ALA A 84 2.17 4.26 10.30
CA ALA A 84 1.72 4.31 8.92
C ALA A 84 1.45 5.73 8.37
N PHE A 85 1.81 6.80 9.10
CA PHE A 85 1.41 8.16 8.81
C PHE A 85 2.40 8.93 7.93
N GLY A 86 2.95 8.27 6.91
CA GLY A 86 3.85 8.87 5.93
C GLY A 86 4.10 7.99 4.71
N SER A 87 4.66 8.59 3.66
CA SER A 87 4.78 7.97 2.33
C SER A 87 6.22 7.73 1.87
N THR A 88 7.21 8.00 2.72
CA THR A 88 8.64 7.87 2.37
C THR A 88 9.30 6.63 2.94
N ASN A 89 8.85 6.18 4.13
CA ASN A 89 9.54 5.18 4.95
C ASN A 89 10.93 5.60 5.47
N ILE A 90 11.17 6.91 5.55
CA ILE A 90 12.14 7.48 6.48
C ILE A 90 11.56 7.29 7.89
N ASN A 91 12.30 6.59 8.76
CA ASN A 91 11.87 6.31 10.12
C ASN A 91 13.00 6.73 11.08
N HIS A 92 12.69 7.64 12.01
CA HIS A 92 13.68 8.21 12.93
C HIS A 92 14.20 7.22 13.98
N ARG A 93 13.39 6.21 14.32
CA ARG A 93 13.72 5.23 15.36
C ARG A 93 14.46 4.03 14.81
N PHE A 94 13.94 3.45 13.72
CA PHE A 94 14.46 2.22 13.13
C PHE A 94 15.33 2.47 11.90
N GLY A 95 15.51 3.72 11.48
CA GLY A 95 16.27 4.09 10.29
C GLY A 95 15.44 4.00 9.00
N THR A 96 15.93 4.65 7.95
CA THR A 96 15.27 4.70 6.63
C THR A 96 15.38 3.36 5.90
N VAL A 97 14.28 2.90 5.30
CA VAL A 97 14.30 1.78 4.33
C VAL A 97 14.81 2.30 2.99
N ARG A 98 15.86 1.66 2.48
CA ARG A 98 16.46 2.02 1.18
C ARG A 98 15.81 1.25 0.05
N ASN A 99 15.65 1.89 -1.10
CA ASN A 99 15.07 1.26 -2.28
C ASN A 99 16.04 0.20 -2.86
N PRO A 100 15.62 -1.06 -3.06
CA PRO A 100 16.50 -2.09 -3.62
C PRO A 100 16.97 -1.81 -5.05
N ARG A 101 16.27 -0.94 -5.80
CA ARG A 101 16.63 -0.56 -7.17
C ARG A 101 17.67 0.55 -7.21
N ASP A 102 17.73 1.37 -6.17
CA ASP A 102 18.70 2.45 -5.99
C ASP A 102 18.80 2.81 -4.50
N PRO A 103 19.79 2.30 -3.76
CA PRO A 103 19.85 2.46 -2.30
C PRO A 103 20.02 3.91 -1.80
N VAL A 104 20.31 4.88 -2.67
CA VAL A 104 20.31 6.31 -2.28
C VAL A 104 18.90 6.94 -2.32
N ARG A 105 17.87 6.17 -2.69
CA ARG A 105 16.47 6.59 -2.81
C ARG A 105 15.57 5.93 -1.78
N ILE A 106 14.46 6.60 -1.51
CA ILE A 106 13.44 6.07 -0.60
C ILE A 106 12.73 4.86 -1.23
N ALA A 107 12.38 3.88 -0.40
CA ALA A 107 11.53 2.76 -0.83
C ALA A 107 10.06 3.18 -1.08
N GLY A 108 9.65 4.34 -0.58
CA GLY A 108 8.24 4.71 -0.47
C GLY A 108 7.59 4.07 0.75
N GLY A 109 6.43 4.55 1.14
CA GLY A 109 5.81 4.15 2.41
C GLY A 109 4.29 4.26 2.43
N SER A 110 3.66 3.85 3.52
CA SER A 110 4.33 3.41 4.76
C SER A 110 4.74 1.93 4.80
N SER A 111 4.46 1.12 3.78
CA SER A 111 4.87 -0.30 3.73
C SER A 111 6.19 -0.51 2.97
N GLY A 112 7.17 0.38 3.20
CA GLY A 112 8.43 0.39 2.45
C GLY A 112 9.29 -0.85 2.68
N GLY A 113 9.41 -1.30 3.93
CA GLY A 113 10.12 -2.54 4.25
C GLY A 113 9.47 -3.75 3.57
N SER A 114 8.13 -3.79 3.52
CA SER A 114 7.39 -4.84 2.82
C SER A 114 7.69 -4.89 1.32
N ALA A 115 7.67 -3.73 0.64
CA ALA A 115 8.02 -3.67 -0.79
C ALA A 115 9.49 -4.01 -1.04
N ALA A 116 10.39 -3.49 -0.20
CA ALA A 116 11.81 -3.75 -0.30
C ALA A 116 12.15 -5.23 -0.09
N ALA A 117 11.47 -5.91 0.84
CA ALA A 117 11.62 -7.35 1.07
C ALA A 117 11.30 -8.17 -0.17
N VAL A 118 10.21 -7.82 -0.87
CA VAL A 118 9.80 -8.50 -2.10
C VAL A 118 10.76 -8.18 -3.23
N ALA A 119 11.07 -6.91 -3.45
CA ALA A 119 11.96 -6.45 -4.53
C ALA A 119 13.40 -6.98 -4.39
N ALA A 120 13.89 -7.18 -3.16
CA ALA A 120 15.19 -7.79 -2.89
C ALA A 120 15.16 -9.34 -2.91
N GLY A 121 14.00 -9.96 -3.14
CA GLY A 121 13.84 -11.42 -3.16
C GLY A 121 14.05 -12.07 -1.79
N VAL A 122 13.78 -11.35 -0.71
CA VAL A 122 13.96 -11.82 0.68
C VAL A 122 12.72 -12.56 1.20
N CYS A 123 11.58 -12.41 0.56
CA CYS A 123 10.35 -13.15 0.85
C CYS A 123 9.63 -13.52 -0.46
N ASP A 124 8.69 -14.46 -0.40
CA ASP A 124 7.86 -14.81 -1.55
C ASP A 124 6.82 -13.68 -1.81
N TRP A 125 6.27 -13.11 -0.74
CA TRP A 125 5.41 -11.92 -0.76
C TRP A 125 5.36 -11.28 0.64
N ALA A 126 4.75 -10.09 0.76
CA ALA A 126 4.67 -9.35 2.02
C ALA A 126 3.28 -8.76 2.30
N VAL A 127 2.94 -8.68 3.60
CA VAL A 127 1.75 -7.99 4.12
C VAL A 127 2.06 -6.51 4.31
N GLY A 128 1.19 -5.64 3.80
CA GLY A 128 1.22 -4.20 4.03
C GLY A 128 -0.16 -3.64 4.39
N THR A 129 -0.22 -2.34 4.64
CA THR A 129 -1.50 -1.61 4.81
C THR A 129 -1.53 -0.37 3.96
N ASP A 130 -2.73 0.04 3.56
CA ASP A 130 -2.99 1.12 2.63
C ASP A 130 -4.20 1.96 3.08
N THR A 131 -3.92 3.19 3.53
CA THR A 131 -4.92 4.19 3.95
C THR A 131 -5.00 5.37 2.97
N GLY A 132 -3.90 5.62 2.25
CA GLY A 132 -3.80 6.68 1.24
C GLY A 132 -2.85 6.34 0.10
N GLY A 133 -2.49 5.05 -0.05
CA GLY A 133 -1.49 4.56 -1.00
C GLY A 133 -0.40 3.69 -0.39
N SER A 134 -0.43 3.37 0.91
CA SER A 134 0.72 2.79 1.62
C SER A 134 1.13 1.37 1.22
N VAL A 135 0.34 0.63 0.42
CA VAL A 135 0.79 -0.58 -0.30
C VAL A 135 1.23 -0.21 -1.72
N ARG A 136 0.42 0.62 -2.38
CA ARG A 136 0.59 0.97 -3.79
C ARG A 136 1.84 1.80 -4.06
N ILE A 137 2.09 2.85 -3.29
CA ILE A 137 3.24 3.76 -3.39
C ILE A 137 4.55 2.96 -3.33
N PRO A 138 4.86 2.22 -2.26
CA PRO A 138 6.13 1.51 -2.20
C PRO A 138 6.24 0.41 -3.26
N ALA A 139 5.13 -0.23 -3.66
CA ALA A 139 5.13 -1.17 -4.78
C ALA A 139 5.57 -0.49 -6.09
N GLY A 140 5.00 0.69 -6.40
CA GLY A 140 5.32 1.45 -7.61
C GLY A 140 6.76 1.98 -7.62
N LEU A 141 7.30 2.37 -6.46
CA LEU A 141 8.67 2.90 -6.36
C LEU A 141 9.73 1.79 -6.32
N CYS A 142 9.43 0.61 -5.77
CA CYS A 142 10.37 -0.53 -5.72
C CYS A 142 10.27 -1.44 -6.96
N GLY A 143 9.24 -1.25 -7.80
CA GLY A 143 9.02 -2.05 -9.00
C GLY A 143 8.57 -3.47 -8.68
N VAL A 144 7.55 -3.59 -7.83
CA VAL A 144 6.84 -4.83 -7.50
C VAL A 144 5.34 -4.63 -7.67
N VAL A 145 4.57 -5.72 -7.67
CA VAL A 145 3.11 -5.65 -7.67
C VAL A 145 2.61 -5.34 -6.27
N GLY A 146 1.68 -4.38 -6.17
CA GLY A 146 0.97 -4.08 -4.93
C GLY A 146 -0.52 -4.25 -5.14
N PHE A 147 -1.23 -4.90 -4.23
CA PHE A 147 -2.67 -5.07 -4.30
C PHE A 147 -3.34 -4.56 -3.03
N LYS A 148 -4.16 -3.51 -3.19
CA LYS A 148 -5.10 -3.04 -2.18
C LYS A 148 -6.48 -3.60 -2.54
N PRO A 149 -7.03 -4.56 -1.78
CA PRO A 149 -8.36 -5.08 -2.08
C PRO A 149 -9.46 -4.05 -1.77
N THR A 150 -10.70 -4.44 -2.02
CA THR A 150 -11.88 -3.71 -1.53
C THR A 150 -11.77 -3.47 -0.03
N TYR A 151 -12.19 -2.29 0.42
CA TYR A 151 -12.23 -1.99 1.86
C TYR A 151 -13.10 -3.04 2.59
N GLY A 152 -12.58 -3.60 3.67
CA GLY A 152 -13.25 -4.63 4.46
C GLY A 152 -13.06 -6.07 3.96
N THR A 153 -12.32 -6.31 2.87
CA THR A 153 -12.03 -7.67 2.39
C THR A 153 -11.19 -8.48 3.38
N VAL A 154 -10.26 -7.84 4.08
CA VAL A 154 -9.41 -8.48 5.10
C VAL A 154 -9.73 -7.86 6.46
N ASP A 155 -9.91 -8.72 7.47
CA ASP A 155 -10.11 -8.29 8.87
C ASP A 155 -8.88 -7.52 9.38
N THR A 156 -9.11 -6.31 9.90
CA THR A 156 -8.08 -5.43 10.44
C THR A 156 -7.94 -5.54 11.97
N SER A 157 -8.60 -6.50 12.60
CA SER A 157 -8.40 -6.80 14.02
C SER A 157 -6.95 -7.19 14.28
N GLY A 158 -6.36 -6.71 15.37
CA GLY A 158 -4.92 -6.88 15.65
C GLY A 158 -3.99 -6.08 14.73
N VAL A 159 -4.53 -5.09 14.01
CA VAL A 159 -3.75 -4.12 13.23
C VAL A 159 -3.79 -2.75 13.91
N VAL A 160 -2.61 -2.15 14.15
CA VAL A 160 -2.51 -0.79 14.67
C VAL A 160 -3.10 0.18 13.64
N PRO A 161 -4.13 0.97 14.00
CA PRO A 161 -4.86 1.79 13.05
C PRO A 161 -4.13 3.10 12.73
N LEU A 162 -4.36 3.59 11.52
CA LEU A 162 -4.22 5.00 11.18
C LEU A 162 -5.60 5.65 11.03
N SER A 163 -6.52 4.97 10.33
CA SER A 163 -7.90 5.40 10.14
C SER A 163 -8.77 4.17 9.91
N HIS A 164 -9.49 3.74 10.94
CA HIS A 164 -10.34 2.55 10.91
C HIS A 164 -11.35 2.54 9.76
N SER A 165 -11.81 3.71 9.28
CA SER A 165 -12.78 3.78 8.18
C SER A 165 -12.15 3.80 6.78
N LEU A 166 -10.82 3.75 6.67
CA LEU A 166 -10.06 3.80 5.41
C LEU A 166 -8.97 2.73 5.30
N ASP A 167 -8.46 2.23 6.43
CA ASP A 167 -7.37 1.26 6.49
C ASP A 167 -7.76 -0.04 5.77
N THR A 168 -6.90 -0.44 4.84
CA THR A 168 -7.04 -1.70 4.12
C THR A 168 -5.75 -2.49 4.21
N VAL A 169 -5.81 -3.76 4.62
CA VAL A 169 -4.66 -4.68 4.54
C VAL A 169 -4.54 -5.16 3.09
N GLY A 170 -3.32 -5.12 2.55
CA GLY A 170 -3.03 -5.51 1.18
C GLY A 170 -1.72 -6.29 1.07
N SER A 171 -1.42 -6.76 -0.13
CA SER A 171 -0.25 -7.60 -0.41
C SER A 171 0.74 -6.90 -1.33
N LEU A 172 2.02 -7.24 -1.19
CA LEU A 172 3.08 -6.92 -2.14
C LEU A 172 3.71 -8.22 -2.62
N ALA A 173 3.87 -8.38 -3.94
CA ALA A 173 4.41 -9.60 -4.54
C ALA A 173 5.13 -9.29 -5.86
N ASN A 174 5.78 -10.29 -6.46
CA ASN A 174 6.46 -10.14 -7.75
C ASN A 174 5.53 -10.28 -8.96
N ASP A 175 4.29 -10.73 -8.75
CA ASP A 175 3.29 -10.89 -9.80
C ASP A 175 1.85 -10.77 -9.27
N VAL A 176 0.90 -10.58 -10.19
CA VAL A 176 -0.53 -10.39 -9.87
C VAL A 176 -1.14 -11.63 -9.24
N ALA A 177 -0.75 -12.83 -9.70
CA ALA A 177 -1.31 -14.08 -9.21
C ALA A 177 -0.98 -14.29 -7.73
N THR A 178 0.27 -14.06 -7.33
CA THR A 178 0.74 -14.16 -5.95
C THR A 178 0.11 -13.09 -5.07
N ALA A 179 0.03 -11.84 -5.53
CA ALA A 179 -0.65 -10.77 -4.78
C ALA A 179 -2.14 -11.10 -4.54
N SER A 180 -2.84 -11.60 -5.56
CA SER A 180 -4.26 -11.98 -5.45
C SER A 180 -4.46 -13.12 -4.43
N ARG A 181 -3.65 -14.17 -4.54
CA ARG A 181 -3.66 -15.31 -3.59
C ARG A 181 -3.31 -14.87 -2.17
N ALA A 182 -2.36 -13.97 -2.00
CA ALA A 182 -1.99 -13.45 -0.68
C ALA A 182 -3.17 -12.78 0.02
N VAL A 183 -3.95 -11.97 -0.69
CA VAL A 183 -5.17 -11.39 -0.12
C VAL A 183 -6.22 -12.45 0.20
N ALA A 184 -6.41 -13.46 -0.66
CA ALA A 184 -7.31 -14.57 -0.37
C ALA A 184 -6.97 -15.29 0.94
N MET A 185 -5.68 -15.62 1.10
CA MET A 185 -5.18 -16.26 2.30
C MET A 185 -5.37 -15.37 3.53
N MET A 186 -5.09 -14.06 3.43
CA MET A 186 -5.33 -13.12 4.55
C MET A 186 -6.82 -12.99 4.90
N ALA A 187 -7.70 -12.99 3.90
CA ALA A 187 -9.16 -12.96 4.08
C ALA A 187 -9.71 -14.30 4.61
N GLY A 188 -8.92 -15.37 4.59
CA GLY A 188 -9.34 -16.70 5.03
C GLY A 188 -10.33 -17.36 4.05
N THR A 189 -10.25 -17.02 2.76
CA THR A 189 -11.05 -17.65 1.71
C THR A 189 -10.18 -18.55 0.83
N ASP A 190 -10.59 -19.80 0.68
CA ASP A 190 -10.00 -20.75 -0.27
C ASP A 190 -10.51 -20.51 -1.70
N ASP A 191 -11.60 -19.75 -1.85
CA ASP A 191 -12.28 -19.47 -3.11
C ASP A 191 -12.06 -18.00 -3.53
N TRP A 192 -10.85 -17.71 -4.01
CA TRP A 192 -10.58 -16.44 -4.71
C TRP A 192 -11.02 -16.47 -6.19
N GLY A 193 -11.68 -17.55 -6.62
CA GLY A 193 -12.01 -17.82 -8.00
C GLY A 193 -10.77 -18.04 -8.90
N ALA A 194 -10.93 -18.84 -9.95
CA ALA A 194 -9.97 -18.84 -11.03
C ALA A 194 -10.03 -17.49 -11.75
N VAL A 195 -8.91 -16.76 -11.80
CA VAL A 195 -8.78 -15.53 -12.57
C VAL A 195 -9.09 -15.83 -14.03
N PRO A 196 -10.20 -15.33 -14.61
CA PRO A 196 -10.53 -15.65 -16.00
C PRO A 196 -9.44 -15.10 -16.92
N ALA A 197 -8.97 -15.91 -17.86
CA ALA A 197 -8.04 -15.43 -18.87
C ALA A 197 -8.73 -14.38 -19.76
N LEU A 198 -8.36 -13.11 -19.59
CA LEU A 198 -8.82 -12.01 -20.44
C LEU A 198 -7.79 -11.77 -21.54
N THR A 199 -8.23 -11.81 -22.80
CA THR A 199 -7.40 -11.39 -23.95
C THR A 199 -7.46 -9.87 -24.13
N GLN A 200 -6.34 -9.25 -24.52
CA GLN A 200 -6.19 -7.79 -24.73
C GLN A 200 -7.34 -7.13 -25.51
N ALA A 201 -7.88 -7.81 -26.53
CA ALA A 201 -8.95 -7.29 -27.39
C ALA A 201 -10.30 -7.01 -26.68
N ARG A 202 -10.41 -7.25 -25.36
CA ARG A 202 -11.64 -7.06 -24.58
C ARG A 202 -11.57 -6.03 -23.46
N LEU A 203 -10.40 -5.47 -23.16
CA LEU A 203 -10.26 -4.56 -22.01
C LEU A 203 -10.79 -3.16 -22.34
N ARG A 204 -11.82 -2.73 -21.61
CA ARG A 204 -12.39 -1.37 -21.69
C ARG A 204 -11.76 -0.53 -20.59
N LEU A 205 -10.68 0.15 -20.95
CA LEU A 205 -9.87 0.96 -20.06
C LEU A 205 -10.08 2.45 -20.38
N ALA A 206 -9.96 3.29 -19.36
CA ALA A 206 -9.98 4.73 -19.53
C ALA A 206 -9.06 5.42 -18.51
N VAL A 207 -8.84 6.72 -18.69
CA VAL A 207 -8.12 7.57 -17.75
C VAL A 207 -9.03 8.71 -17.29
N PRO A 208 -9.06 9.09 -16.00
CA PRO A 208 -9.77 10.28 -15.56
C PRO A 208 -9.20 11.55 -16.20
N ALA A 209 -10.06 12.30 -16.89
CA ALA A 209 -9.68 13.57 -17.48
C ALA A 209 -9.18 14.54 -16.40
N LEU A 210 -8.18 15.36 -16.75
CA LEU A 210 -7.60 16.41 -15.91
C LEU A 210 -6.88 15.95 -14.63
N TRP A 211 -6.87 14.66 -14.30
CA TRP A 211 -6.19 14.18 -13.09
C TRP A 211 -4.67 14.12 -13.23
N VAL A 212 -4.19 13.59 -14.36
CA VAL A 212 -2.78 13.29 -14.56
C VAL A 212 -2.08 14.46 -15.24
N GLN A 213 -1.45 15.30 -14.42
CA GLN A 213 -0.70 16.49 -14.81
C GLN A 213 0.55 16.60 -13.94
N ASP A 214 1.50 17.43 -14.34
CA ASP A 214 2.71 17.78 -13.57
C ASP A 214 3.46 16.56 -13.03
N LEU A 215 3.76 15.62 -13.93
CA LEU A 215 4.59 14.45 -13.66
C LEU A 215 6.07 14.79 -13.82
N ASP A 216 6.94 14.11 -13.09
CA ASP A 216 8.36 14.14 -13.40
C ASP A 216 8.67 13.44 -14.74
N THR A 217 9.87 13.66 -15.28
CA THR A 217 10.26 13.10 -16.59
C THR A 217 10.21 11.57 -16.63
N GLY A 218 10.54 10.89 -15.53
CA GLY A 218 10.52 9.43 -15.46
C GLY A 218 9.10 8.89 -15.59
N THR A 219 8.19 9.45 -14.79
CA THR A 219 6.79 9.07 -14.71
C THR A 219 6.03 9.49 -15.95
N GLN A 220 6.31 10.68 -16.51
CA GLN A 220 5.69 11.15 -17.75
C GLN A 220 5.97 10.19 -18.90
N ARG A 221 7.23 9.75 -19.08
CA ARG A 221 7.57 8.79 -20.15
C ARG A 221 6.82 7.46 -20.01
N ALA A 222 6.74 6.93 -18.79
CA ALA A 222 5.96 5.73 -18.51
C ALA A 222 4.47 5.95 -18.80
N TRP A 223 3.93 7.09 -18.37
CA TRP A 223 2.54 7.43 -18.55
C TRP A 223 2.17 7.63 -20.02
N ASP A 224 3.05 8.21 -20.83
CA ASP A 224 2.83 8.40 -22.27
C ASP A 224 2.69 7.04 -22.99
N VAL A 225 3.50 6.05 -22.61
CA VAL A 225 3.40 4.67 -23.15
C VAL A 225 2.08 4.02 -22.74
N ILE A 226 1.71 4.12 -21.46
CA ILE A 226 0.57 3.42 -20.89
C ILE A 226 -0.77 4.05 -21.28
N SER A 227 -0.83 5.38 -21.34
CA SER A 227 -2.06 6.11 -21.64
C SER A 227 -2.33 6.27 -23.14
N HIS A 228 -1.40 5.87 -24.00
CA HIS A 228 -1.52 6.02 -25.44
C HIS A 228 -2.80 5.36 -25.97
N GLY A 229 -3.66 6.16 -26.61
CA GLY A 229 -4.91 5.69 -27.21
C GLY A 229 -6.04 5.40 -26.23
N LEU A 230 -5.85 5.58 -24.92
CA LEU A 230 -6.91 5.40 -23.94
C LEU A 230 -7.87 6.61 -23.93
N PRO A 231 -9.19 6.38 -23.90
CA PRO A 231 -10.15 7.47 -23.79
C PRO A 231 -10.04 8.17 -22.43
N GLN A 232 -10.18 9.49 -22.42
CA GLN A 232 -10.35 10.25 -21.19
C GLN A 232 -11.84 10.32 -20.83
N ILE A 233 -12.16 10.17 -19.55
CA ILE A 233 -13.54 10.22 -19.05
C ILE A 233 -13.71 11.30 -17.99
N GLU A 234 -14.93 11.86 -17.90
CA GLU A 234 -15.30 12.69 -16.77
C GLU A 234 -15.28 11.86 -15.48
N PHE A 235 -14.72 12.43 -14.43
CA PHE A 235 -14.54 11.77 -13.13
C PHE A 235 -14.66 12.81 -12.02
N PRO A 236 -15.04 12.43 -10.78
CA PRO A 236 -15.04 13.36 -9.65
C PRO A 236 -13.73 14.13 -9.51
N ALA A 237 -13.80 15.37 -9.04
CA ALA A 237 -12.62 16.22 -8.90
C ALA A 237 -11.63 15.62 -7.90
N LEU A 238 -10.38 15.42 -8.34
CA LEU A 238 -9.32 14.82 -7.53
C LEU A 238 -9.15 15.51 -6.17
N HIS A 239 -9.08 16.84 -6.18
CA HIS A 239 -8.89 17.63 -4.96
C HIS A 239 -10.04 17.45 -3.95
N ALA A 240 -11.29 17.37 -4.42
CA ALA A 240 -12.44 17.16 -3.55
C ALA A 240 -12.40 15.78 -2.88
N MET A 241 -12.03 14.74 -3.63
CA MET A 241 -11.85 13.39 -3.07
C MET A 241 -10.67 13.32 -2.10
N GLN A 242 -9.55 13.98 -2.41
CA GLN A 242 -8.41 14.04 -1.49
C GLN A 242 -8.76 14.75 -0.19
N LYS A 243 -9.46 15.89 -0.25
CA LYS A 243 -9.91 16.62 0.93
C LYS A 243 -10.81 15.74 1.80
N ALA A 244 -11.86 15.14 1.22
CA ALA A 244 -12.76 14.26 1.98
C ALA A 244 -12.04 13.06 2.61
N CYS A 245 -11.04 12.49 1.93
CA CYS A 245 -10.20 11.43 2.50
C CYS A 245 -9.41 11.92 3.73
N LEU A 246 -8.82 13.11 3.65
CA LEU A 246 -8.06 13.71 4.75
C LEU A 246 -8.96 14.12 5.92
N ASP A 247 -10.11 14.73 5.64
CA ASP A 247 -11.09 15.13 6.66
C ASP A 247 -11.64 13.93 7.46
N ILE A 248 -11.51 12.71 6.93
CA ILE A 248 -11.79 11.46 7.64
C ILE A 248 -10.55 10.94 8.36
N MET A 249 -9.44 10.78 7.63
CA MET A 249 -8.22 10.15 8.13
C MET A 249 -7.65 10.87 9.36
N TYR A 250 -7.65 12.21 9.31
CA TYR A 250 -6.98 13.03 10.30
C TYR A 250 -7.68 12.97 11.68
N PRO A 251 -8.99 13.22 11.81
CA PRO A 251 -9.68 13.04 13.09
C PRO A 251 -9.54 11.64 13.68
N GLU A 252 -9.57 10.59 12.85
CA GLU A 252 -9.41 9.21 13.32
C GLU A 252 -7.99 8.93 13.85
N ALA A 253 -6.96 9.39 13.14
CA ALA A 253 -5.58 9.32 13.62
C ALA A 253 -5.40 10.11 14.92
N ALA A 254 -5.91 11.34 14.96
CA ALA A 254 -5.85 12.19 16.14
C ALA A 254 -6.55 11.55 17.36
N ALA A 255 -7.67 10.87 17.15
CA ALA A 255 -8.38 10.16 18.20
C ALA A 255 -7.53 9.01 18.79
N PHE A 256 -6.87 8.22 17.95
CA PHE A 256 -5.98 7.13 18.39
C PHE A 256 -4.77 7.65 19.19
N HIS A 257 -4.21 8.79 18.79
CA HIS A 257 -3.01 9.38 19.39
C HIS A 257 -3.27 10.39 20.52
N ARG A 258 -4.54 10.61 20.90
CA ARG A 258 -5.00 11.72 21.76
C ARG A 258 -4.26 11.86 23.09
N GLU A 259 -3.95 10.74 23.72
CA GLU A 259 -3.29 10.75 25.02
C GLU A 259 -1.78 10.99 24.87
N TRP A 260 -1.10 10.22 24.02
CA TRP A 260 0.35 10.28 23.87
C TRP A 260 0.85 11.59 23.28
N ILE A 261 0.08 12.26 22.41
CA ILE A 261 0.50 13.58 21.91
C ILE A 261 0.58 14.64 23.03
N ARG A 262 -0.23 14.49 24.10
CA ARG A 262 -0.19 15.39 25.26
C ARG A 262 0.89 15.02 26.25
N THR A 263 1.09 13.73 26.49
CA THR A 263 1.95 13.24 27.59
C THR A 263 3.34 12.85 27.16
N ARG A 264 3.52 12.47 25.89
CA ARG A 264 4.75 11.93 25.31
C ARG A 264 5.04 12.46 23.89
N PRO A 265 4.86 13.77 23.59
CA PRO A 265 5.10 14.29 22.24
C PRO A 265 6.54 14.08 21.73
N GLN A 266 7.52 14.04 22.63
CA GLN A 266 8.93 13.81 22.31
C GLN A 266 9.25 12.41 21.77
N ASP A 267 8.32 11.46 21.91
CA ASP A 267 8.51 10.08 21.49
C ASP A 267 8.03 9.82 20.04
N TYR A 268 7.48 10.84 19.37
CA TYR A 268 7.13 10.81 17.95
C TYR A 268 8.27 11.30 17.07
N SER A 269 8.34 10.80 15.84
CA SER A 269 9.08 11.47 14.79
C SER A 269 8.55 12.89 14.53
N PRO A 270 9.42 13.87 14.21
CA PRO A 270 9.01 15.26 14.00
C PRO A 270 7.93 15.45 12.92
N ASP A 271 8.00 14.69 11.83
CA ASP A 271 7.05 14.79 10.72
C ASP A 271 5.69 14.18 11.07
N VAL A 272 5.65 13.05 11.79
CA VAL A 272 4.38 12.49 12.29
C VAL A 272 3.76 13.39 13.35
N LEU A 273 4.55 13.94 14.27
CA LEU A 273 4.04 14.89 15.28
C LEU A 273 3.40 16.12 14.61
N SER A 274 4.06 16.70 13.59
CA SER A 274 3.55 17.83 12.82
C SER A 274 2.22 17.50 12.10
N ARG A 275 2.13 16.31 11.51
CA ARG A 275 0.89 15.82 10.88
C ARG A 275 -0.22 15.62 11.90
N LEU A 276 0.07 15.04 13.06
CA LEU A 276 -0.92 14.87 14.13
C LEU A 276 -1.40 16.22 14.65
N HIS A 277 -0.53 17.21 14.83
CA HIS A 277 -0.96 18.57 15.19
C HIS A 277 -1.92 19.17 14.15
N THR A 278 -1.65 18.97 12.86
CA THR A 278 -2.59 19.36 11.79
C THR A 278 -3.89 18.58 11.91
N ALA A 279 -3.82 17.29 12.26
CA ALA A 279 -4.98 16.42 12.36
C ALA A 279 -5.96 16.84 13.46
N PHE A 280 -5.46 17.36 14.60
CA PHE A 280 -6.30 17.95 15.65
C PHE A 280 -7.04 19.23 15.23
N GLY A 281 -6.64 19.86 14.12
CA GLY A 281 -7.28 21.06 13.58
C GLY A 281 -8.53 20.81 12.74
N VAL A 282 -8.79 19.56 12.34
CA VAL A 282 -9.98 19.21 11.54
C VAL A 282 -11.22 19.19 12.44
N SER A 283 -12.27 19.91 12.05
CA SER A 283 -13.47 20.03 12.88
C SER A 283 -14.33 18.77 12.83
N GLY A 284 -15.13 18.53 13.87
CA GLY A 284 -16.14 17.46 13.85
C GLY A 284 -17.20 17.65 12.76
N ALA A 285 -17.47 18.90 12.35
CA ALA A 285 -18.37 19.19 11.23
C ALA A 285 -17.78 18.74 9.89
N ASP A 286 -16.51 19.07 9.63
CA ASP A 286 -15.80 18.61 8.42
C ASP A 286 -15.75 17.08 8.34
N TYR A 287 -15.53 16.40 9.48
CA TYR A 287 -15.57 14.93 9.55
C TYR A 287 -16.95 14.37 9.14
N ILE A 288 -18.04 14.92 9.70
CA ILE A 288 -19.42 14.50 9.38
C ILE A 288 -19.75 14.79 7.91
N ASP A 289 -19.35 15.95 7.40
CA ASP A 289 -19.54 16.34 6.01
C ASP A 289 -18.78 15.39 5.07
N ALA A 290 -17.56 15.01 5.43
CA ALA A 290 -16.75 14.07 4.65
C ALA A 290 -17.37 12.66 4.62
N LEU A 291 -17.88 12.16 5.76
CA LEU A 291 -18.62 10.90 5.82
C LEU A 291 -19.88 10.92 4.95
N THR A 292 -20.62 12.03 4.97
CA THR A 292 -21.81 12.22 4.14
C THR A 292 -21.46 12.27 2.66
N ASN A 293 -20.43 13.03 2.30
CA ASN A 293 -19.95 13.17 0.92
C ASN A 293 -19.35 11.87 0.37
N ARG A 294 -18.78 11.00 1.21
CA ARG A 294 -18.21 9.71 0.80
C ARG A 294 -19.21 8.89 -0.03
N ARG A 295 -20.47 8.77 0.42
CA ARG A 295 -21.51 7.99 -0.28
C ARG A 295 -21.83 8.58 -1.66
N ARG A 296 -21.90 9.92 -1.75
CA ARG A 296 -22.10 10.63 -3.01
C ARG A 296 -20.94 10.36 -3.97
N MET A 297 -19.71 10.50 -3.50
CA MET A 297 -18.50 10.26 -4.30
C MET A 297 -18.39 8.80 -4.76
N GLN A 298 -18.77 7.83 -3.92
CA GLN A 298 -18.85 6.42 -4.32
C GLN A 298 -19.82 6.22 -5.50
N ALA A 299 -21.01 6.84 -5.45
CA ALA A 299 -21.98 6.77 -6.53
C ALA A 299 -21.49 7.49 -7.81
N GLU A 300 -20.77 8.61 -7.67
CA GLU A 300 -20.17 9.32 -8.80
C GLU A 300 -19.06 8.50 -9.48
N VAL A 301 -18.16 7.87 -8.70
CA VAL A 301 -17.13 6.96 -9.23
C VAL A 301 -17.76 5.77 -9.94
N ALA A 302 -18.73 5.10 -9.31
CA ALA A 302 -19.41 3.96 -9.92
C ALA A 302 -20.09 4.33 -11.24
N ARG A 303 -20.68 5.54 -11.32
CA ARG A 303 -21.25 6.08 -12.55
C ARG A 303 -20.21 6.35 -13.63
N ALA A 304 -19.08 6.96 -13.27
CA ALA A 304 -18.01 7.26 -14.21
C ALA A 304 -17.35 6.00 -14.78
N MET A 305 -17.29 4.92 -13.99
CA MET A 305 -16.72 3.64 -14.41
C MET A 305 -17.69 2.72 -15.17
N ARG A 306 -18.94 3.12 -15.40
CA ARG A 306 -19.93 2.25 -16.06
C ARG A 306 -19.47 1.85 -17.45
N GLY A 307 -19.51 0.55 -17.73
CA GLY A 307 -19.10 -0.01 -19.02
C GLY A 307 -17.58 -0.10 -19.20
N LEU A 308 -16.78 0.26 -18.19
CA LEU A 308 -15.34 0.03 -18.15
C LEU A 308 -15.03 -1.18 -17.28
N ASP A 309 -13.91 -1.83 -17.56
CA ASP A 309 -13.38 -2.90 -16.73
C ASP A 309 -12.45 -2.34 -15.63
N ALA A 310 -11.68 -1.30 -15.97
CA ALA A 310 -10.86 -0.55 -15.02
C ALA A 310 -10.55 0.87 -15.53
N ILE A 311 -10.09 1.73 -14.62
CA ILE A 311 -9.40 2.98 -14.99
C ILE A 311 -7.91 2.88 -14.63
N LEU A 312 -7.07 3.58 -15.39
CA LEU A 312 -5.63 3.61 -15.18
C LEU A 312 -5.15 4.99 -14.72
N LEU A 313 -4.09 5.00 -13.88
CA LEU A 313 -3.40 6.20 -13.39
C LEU A 313 -1.94 5.86 -13.12
N PRO A 314 -1.00 6.81 -13.11
CA PRO A 314 0.25 6.63 -12.38
C PRO A 314 -0.04 6.36 -10.89
N THR A 315 0.80 5.58 -10.24
CA THR A 315 0.74 5.37 -8.79
C THR A 315 1.25 6.58 -8.03
N CYS A 316 2.35 7.16 -8.50
CA CYS A 316 2.94 8.39 -8.00
C CYS A 316 3.15 9.36 -9.17
N ALA A 317 3.25 10.65 -8.89
CA ALA A 317 3.60 11.66 -9.89
C ALA A 317 5.11 11.81 -10.12
N SER A 318 5.92 11.03 -9.40
CA SER A 318 7.37 10.98 -9.55
C SER A 318 7.90 9.56 -9.38
N VAL A 319 9.09 9.30 -9.93
CA VAL A 319 9.89 8.13 -9.54
C VAL A 319 10.39 8.28 -8.10
N ALA A 320 11.04 7.25 -7.56
CA ALA A 320 11.53 7.25 -6.19
C ALA A 320 12.45 8.46 -5.93
N PRO A 321 12.10 9.39 -5.01
CA PRO A 321 12.98 10.50 -4.65
C PRO A 321 14.27 10.05 -3.96
N LEU A 322 15.30 10.89 -3.99
CA LEU A 322 16.50 10.71 -3.18
C LEU A 322 16.15 10.77 -1.69
N ILE A 323 16.90 10.03 -0.87
CA ILE A 323 16.82 10.15 0.59
C ILE A 323 17.42 11.51 0.97
N SER A 324 16.62 12.35 1.62
CA SER A 324 17.04 13.63 2.18
C SER A 324 16.14 13.98 3.38
N ASP A 325 16.52 15.03 4.11
CA ASP A 325 15.74 15.50 5.27
C ASP A 325 14.40 16.14 4.87
N SER A 326 14.20 16.47 3.59
CA SER A 326 13.06 17.24 3.09
C SER A 326 12.48 16.66 1.80
N VAL A 327 12.19 15.36 1.79
CA VAL A 327 11.55 14.72 0.63
C VAL A 327 10.15 15.31 0.40
N GLU A 328 9.91 15.85 -0.79
CA GLU A 328 8.58 16.31 -1.19
C GLU A 328 7.63 15.12 -1.34
N THR A 329 6.60 15.06 -0.51
CA THR A 329 5.68 13.91 -0.47
C THR A 329 4.41 14.10 -1.30
N ALA A 330 4.09 15.34 -1.71
CA ALA A 330 2.89 15.65 -2.49
C ALA A 330 2.81 14.86 -3.82
N PRO A 331 3.91 14.69 -4.59
CA PRO A 331 3.91 13.84 -5.77
C PRO A 331 3.60 12.36 -5.46
N LEU A 332 4.03 11.84 -4.31
CA LEU A 332 3.88 10.42 -3.96
C LEU A 332 2.43 10.04 -3.64
N VAL A 333 1.70 10.92 -2.95
CA VAL A 333 0.34 10.63 -2.45
C VAL A 333 -0.78 11.13 -3.35
N ARG A 334 -0.44 11.73 -4.51
CA ARG A 334 -1.38 12.45 -5.38
C ARG A 334 -2.56 11.60 -5.83
N PHE A 335 -2.33 10.35 -6.20
CA PHE A 335 -3.34 9.51 -6.86
C PHE A 335 -3.90 8.37 -5.99
N GLY A 336 -3.38 8.18 -4.78
CA GLY A 336 -3.71 7.03 -3.93
C GLY A 336 -5.03 7.17 -3.16
N ARG A 337 -5.17 8.30 -2.44
CA ARG A 337 -6.25 8.60 -1.49
C ARG A 337 -7.69 8.47 -2.01
N PRO A 338 -8.02 8.86 -3.25
CA PRO A 338 -9.40 8.76 -3.75
C PRO A 338 -10.01 7.37 -3.60
N PHE A 339 -9.22 6.31 -3.79
CA PHE A 339 -9.73 4.92 -3.78
C PHE A 339 -9.68 4.26 -2.41
N ASN A 340 -9.02 4.87 -1.42
CA ASN A 340 -9.27 4.54 -0.01
C ASN A 340 -10.59 5.16 0.45
N LEU A 341 -10.85 6.41 0.06
CA LEU A 341 -12.10 7.10 0.38
C LEU A 341 -13.31 6.33 -0.14
N THR A 342 -13.27 5.92 -1.42
CA THR A 342 -14.42 5.26 -2.05
C THR A 342 -14.37 3.72 -1.97
N GLY A 343 -13.24 3.15 -1.54
CA GLY A 343 -13.11 1.74 -1.12
C GLY A 343 -12.77 0.72 -2.21
N GLN A 344 -12.58 1.13 -3.47
CA GLN A 344 -12.36 0.23 -4.61
C GLN A 344 -11.09 -0.60 -4.47
N PRO A 345 -11.05 -1.81 -5.06
CA PRO A 345 -9.81 -2.57 -5.20
C PRO A 345 -8.89 -1.90 -6.23
N VAL A 346 -7.58 -1.97 -6.00
CA VAL A 346 -6.55 -1.35 -6.83
C VAL A 346 -5.29 -2.21 -6.87
N PHE A 347 -4.81 -2.55 -8.06
CA PHE A 347 -3.44 -3.03 -8.26
C PHE A 347 -2.51 -1.87 -8.60
N THR A 348 -1.26 -1.92 -8.14
CA THR A 348 -0.13 -1.21 -8.75
C THR A 348 0.71 -2.24 -9.49
N LEU A 349 0.97 -2.00 -10.78
CA LEU A 349 1.81 -2.84 -11.64
C LEU A 349 3.02 -2.02 -12.13
N PRO A 350 4.23 -2.60 -12.24
CA PRO A 350 5.37 -1.92 -12.84
C PRO A 350 5.10 -1.60 -14.33
N ALA A 351 5.34 -0.35 -14.73
CA ALA A 351 5.30 0.05 -16.14
C ALA A 351 6.46 -0.57 -16.93
N PRO A 352 6.27 -0.91 -18.22
CA PRO A 352 7.30 -1.51 -19.05
C PRO A 352 8.24 -0.45 -19.63
N VAL A 353 8.99 0.21 -18.76
CA VAL A 353 9.97 1.23 -19.15
C VAL A 353 11.30 1.04 -18.45
N GLU A 354 12.37 1.44 -19.14
CA GLU A 354 13.72 1.46 -18.61
C GLU A 354 13.93 2.56 -17.56
N GLY A 355 14.84 2.30 -16.62
CA GLY A 355 15.24 3.23 -15.56
C GLY A 355 14.63 2.89 -14.19
N LEU A 356 14.37 3.93 -13.39
CA LEU A 356 13.72 3.74 -12.09
C LEU A 356 12.28 3.26 -12.28
N PRO A 357 11.78 2.36 -11.41
CA PRO A 357 10.42 1.87 -11.53
C PRO A 357 9.38 2.99 -11.49
N VAL A 358 8.34 2.81 -12.29
CA VAL A 358 7.11 3.59 -12.25
C VAL A 358 5.94 2.62 -12.08
N GLY A 359 5.13 2.82 -11.05
CA GLY A 359 3.90 2.05 -10.86
C GLY A 359 2.73 2.66 -11.62
N ILE A 360 1.87 1.80 -12.17
CA ILE A 360 0.56 2.15 -12.73
C ILE A 360 -0.52 1.52 -11.88
N GLN A 361 -1.46 2.32 -11.42
CA GLN A 361 -2.67 1.85 -10.77
C GLN A 361 -3.67 1.31 -11.80
N VAL A 362 -4.21 0.13 -11.52
CA VAL A 362 -5.36 -0.47 -12.21
C VAL A 362 -6.49 -0.50 -11.19
N ILE A 363 -7.49 0.37 -11.35
CA ILE A 363 -8.58 0.56 -10.39
C ILE A 363 -9.82 -0.13 -10.90
N GLY A 364 -10.36 -1.05 -10.09
CA GLY A 364 -11.56 -1.82 -10.41
C GLY A 364 -12.82 -1.26 -9.78
N HIS A 365 -13.91 -1.98 -10.01
CA HIS A 365 -15.19 -1.71 -9.36
C HIS A 365 -15.19 -2.18 -7.90
N LEU A 366 -15.91 -1.47 -7.04
CA LEU A 366 -16.05 -1.83 -5.63
C LEU A 366 -16.63 -3.26 -5.48
N GLY A 367 -15.96 -4.10 -4.69
CA GLY A 367 -16.37 -5.49 -4.46
C GLY A 367 -16.16 -6.44 -5.64
N ARG A 368 -15.34 -6.04 -6.63
CA ARG A 368 -15.02 -6.81 -7.85
C ARG A 368 -13.53 -7.16 -7.93
N ASP A 369 -12.98 -7.58 -6.79
CA ASP A 369 -11.56 -7.88 -6.58
C ASP A 369 -11.05 -8.96 -7.53
N ILE A 370 -11.85 -10.01 -7.76
CA ILE A 370 -11.50 -11.14 -8.63
C ILE A 370 -11.49 -10.69 -10.09
N GLU A 371 -12.51 -9.94 -10.52
CA GLU A 371 -12.56 -9.40 -11.88
C GLU A 371 -11.42 -8.43 -12.15
N LEU A 372 -11.06 -7.59 -11.17
CA LEU A 372 -9.91 -6.71 -11.28
C LEU A 372 -8.59 -7.50 -11.36
N SER A 373 -8.45 -8.59 -10.61
CA SER A 373 -7.27 -9.47 -10.67
C SER A 373 -7.06 -10.01 -12.09
N ALA A 374 -8.14 -10.29 -12.83
CA ALA A 374 -8.08 -10.71 -14.22
C ALA A 374 -7.62 -9.61 -15.18
N VAL A 375 -8.12 -8.40 -14.98
CA VAL A 375 -7.68 -7.24 -15.76
C VAL A 375 -6.20 -6.96 -15.50
N ALA A 376 -5.78 -6.99 -14.23
CA ALA A 376 -4.39 -6.77 -13.84
C ALA A 376 -3.45 -7.85 -14.40
N ALA A 377 -3.85 -9.13 -14.35
CA ALA A 377 -3.05 -10.23 -14.90
C ALA A 377 -2.88 -10.12 -16.43
N ALA A 378 -3.94 -9.73 -17.15
CA ALA A 378 -3.87 -9.48 -18.58
C ALA A 378 -2.91 -8.31 -18.90
N LEU A 379 -3.00 -7.21 -18.15
CA LEU A 379 -2.09 -6.07 -18.30
C LEU A 379 -0.64 -6.43 -17.97
N GLU A 380 -0.40 -7.20 -16.90
CA GLU A 380 0.92 -7.71 -16.55
C GLU A 380 1.54 -8.53 -17.69
N GLN A 381 0.77 -9.43 -18.31
CA GLN A 381 1.25 -10.22 -19.45
C GLN A 381 1.56 -9.34 -20.67
N ILE A 382 0.70 -8.37 -20.97
CA ILE A 382 0.89 -7.43 -22.08
C ILE A 382 2.17 -6.62 -21.87
N TRP A 383 2.37 -6.05 -20.68
CA TRP A 383 3.52 -5.18 -20.39
C TRP A 383 4.85 -5.94 -20.28
N ARG A 384 4.85 -7.19 -19.83
CA ARG A 384 6.06 -8.04 -19.88
C ARG A 384 6.54 -8.35 -21.32
N SER A 385 5.70 -8.10 -22.33
CA SER A 385 6.01 -8.37 -23.74
C SER A 385 6.56 -7.15 -24.50
N TYR A 386 6.63 -5.98 -23.85
CA TYR A 386 7.32 -4.78 -24.34
C TYR A 386 8.81 -4.91 -24.06
#